data_AF-A0A1D1ZTP6-F1
#
_entry.id   AF-A0A1D1ZTP6-F1
#
_cell.length_a   1.000
_cell.length_b   1.000
_cell.length_c   1.000
_cell.angle_alpha   90.00
_cell.angle_beta   90.00
_cell.angle_gamma   90.00
#
_symmetry.space_group_name_H-M   'P 1'
#
loop_
_entity.id
_entity.type
_entity.pdbx_description
1 polymer ?
#
loop_
_entity_poly.entity_id
_entity_poly.type
_entity_poly.pdbx_seq_one_letter_code
_entity_poly.pdbx_strand_id
1 'polypeptide(L)'
;MDADDATVNFYAKLSARLDADLQHEDGALWLCSPVRHVPSTLEDVGWGCGWRNCQMLLSSTQTGDCQSTVCNQVLCQDDGSAALPDIPTLQCLLEAAWAAGFDPDGAAQLGHKVQGAKTWIGTTEIAVILRFLGVGARIIDFGVRAHSSAGAPPHASFSCDACGMAIIQGTRYHSLVLDDYDLCARCHRQHGGGPVGPFECVQPPPGSADRTAVQLLNWAHTYFTEGGPKEGQARGLLRTSRPPLYLQHQGHSRTVIGLLENAQGAAVAVWPVSLARNRALVTPAGAQALLVLDPAVTSSAMHKALTVPKYWRSGMLLQPRSLGHPQYQVLRFDSTGAGVPESDLSKVILAAEAFP
;
A
#
# COMPACT_ATOMS: atom_id res chain seq x y z
N MET A 1 -28.74 10.79 -5.11
CA MET A 1 -27.82 10.69 -3.96
C MET A 1 -26.54 11.26 -4.47
N ASP A 2 -26.22 12.49 -4.07
CA ASP A 2 -25.14 13.25 -4.68
C ASP A 2 -23.80 12.54 -4.39
N ALA A 3 -22.89 12.60 -5.34
CA ALA A 3 -21.64 11.85 -5.22
C ALA A 3 -20.79 12.31 -4.01
N ASP A 4 -20.90 13.58 -3.62
CA ASP A 4 -20.28 14.10 -2.40
C ASP A 4 -20.85 13.39 -1.14
N ASP A 5 -22.16 13.14 -1.11
CA ASP A 5 -22.82 12.35 -0.06
C ASP A 5 -22.30 10.91 -0.02
N ALA A 6 -22.05 10.25 -1.17
CA ALA A 6 -21.51 8.88 -1.19
C ALA A 6 -20.07 8.77 -0.63
N THR A 7 -19.19 9.73 -0.95
CA THR A 7 -17.81 9.78 -0.43
C THR A 7 -17.79 10.12 1.05
N VAL A 8 -18.48 11.20 1.43
CA VAL A 8 -18.59 11.67 2.82
C VAL A 8 -19.18 10.56 3.69
N ASN A 9 -20.21 9.87 3.22
CA ASN A 9 -20.86 8.79 3.95
C ASN A 9 -19.93 7.58 4.13
N PHE A 10 -19.16 7.18 3.10
CA PHE A 10 -18.18 6.11 3.24
C PHE A 10 -17.08 6.48 4.24
N TYR A 11 -16.41 7.63 4.03
CA TYR A 11 -15.26 8.02 4.84
C TYR A 11 -15.67 8.27 6.29
N ALA A 12 -16.81 8.92 6.53
CA ALA A 12 -17.35 9.12 7.87
C ALA A 12 -17.65 7.79 8.58
N LYS A 13 -18.25 6.81 7.88
CA LYS A 13 -18.51 5.47 8.43
C LYS A 13 -17.22 4.74 8.78
N LEU A 14 -16.22 4.76 7.89
CA LEU A 14 -14.92 4.14 8.14
C LEU A 14 -14.25 4.78 9.35
N SER A 15 -14.16 6.11 9.34
CA SER A 15 -13.60 6.94 10.39
C SER A 15 -14.24 6.66 11.76
N ALA A 16 -15.57 6.56 11.84
CA ALA A 16 -16.29 6.22 13.07
C ALA A 16 -16.03 4.78 13.55
N ARG A 17 -15.95 3.81 12.62
CA ARG A 17 -15.61 2.41 12.96
C ARG A 17 -14.18 2.30 13.49
N LEU A 18 -13.23 3.00 12.86
CA LEU A 18 -11.84 3.02 13.28
C LEU A 18 -11.67 3.66 14.66
N ASP A 19 -12.32 4.81 14.91
CA ASP A 19 -12.34 5.42 16.25
C ASP A 19 -12.83 4.41 17.30
N ALA A 20 -14.00 3.81 17.07
CA ALA A 20 -14.62 2.90 18.03
C ALA A 20 -13.77 1.64 18.28
N ASP A 21 -13.02 1.15 17.29
CA ASP A 21 -12.11 0.01 17.45
C ASP A 21 -10.79 0.35 18.12
N LEU A 22 -10.33 1.61 18.05
CA LEU A 22 -9.02 2.02 18.51
C LEU A 22 -9.05 2.75 19.87
N GLN A 23 -10.21 3.13 20.38
CA GLN A 23 -10.38 3.83 21.67
C GLN A 23 -9.66 3.17 22.87
N HIS A 24 -9.48 1.85 22.83
CA HIS A 24 -8.86 1.08 23.92
C HIS A 24 -7.61 0.31 23.48
N GLU A 25 -7.07 0.60 22.29
CA GLU A 25 -5.88 -0.07 21.80
C GLU A 25 -4.64 0.81 21.99
N ASP A 26 -3.55 0.18 22.41
CA ASP A 26 -2.24 0.81 22.47
C ASP A 26 -1.64 0.86 21.06
N GLY A 27 -1.77 2.02 20.41
CA GLY A 27 -1.24 2.27 19.07
C GLY A 27 -1.87 3.50 18.44
N ALA A 28 -1.39 3.88 17.26
CA ALA A 28 -1.89 4.99 16.47
C ALA A 28 -2.22 4.54 15.05
N LEU A 29 -3.34 5.02 14.51
CA LEU A 29 -3.67 4.89 13.10
C LEU A 29 -3.76 6.28 12.48
N TRP A 30 -2.86 6.57 11.55
CA TRP A 30 -2.88 7.81 10.78
C TRP A 30 -3.71 7.61 9.53
N LEU A 31 -4.80 8.37 9.37
CA LEU A 31 -5.73 8.28 8.25
C LEU A 31 -5.55 9.48 7.31
N CYS A 32 -5.54 9.22 6.01
CA CYS A 32 -5.44 10.23 4.95
C CYS A 32 -6.65 11.18 4.91
N SER A 33 -6.66 12.15 4.00
CA SER A 33 -7.85 12.95 3.67
C SER A 33 -9.00 12.08 3.16
N PRO A 34 -10.25 12.59 3.14
CA PRO A 34 -11.40 11.82 2.69
C PRO A 34 -11.21 11.20 1.31
N VAL A 35 -11.66 9.95 1.17
CA VAL A 35 -11.49 9.13 -0.03
C VAL A 35 -12.64 8.14 -0.13
N ARG A 36 -13.10 7.85 -1.35
CA ARG A 36 -14.13 6.83 -1.63
C ARG A 36 -13.47 5.50 -1.98
N HIS A 37 -14.04 4.39 -1.52
CA HIS A 37 -13.71 3.07 -2.08
C HIS A 37 -14.46 2.83 -3.39
N VAL A 38 -13.75 2.41 -4.44
CA VAL A 38 -14.34 2.08 -5.74
C VAL A 38 -13.96 0.64 -6.12
N PRO A 39 -14.91 -0.32 -6.05
CA PRO A 39 -14.64 -1.72 -6.37
C PRO A 39 -14.61 -1.96 -7.89
N SER A 40 -13.91 -3.01 -8.30
CA SER A 40 -14.04 -3.56 -9.65
C SER A 40 -15.43 -4.16 -9.88
N THR A 41 -15.90 -4.05 -11.12
CA THR A 41 -17.10 -4.70 -11.63
C THR A 41 -16.71 -5.95 -12.44
N LEU A 42 -17.70 -6.67 -12.95
CA LEU A 42 -17.49 -7.83 -13.82
C LEU A 42 -16.79 -7.46 -15.14
N GLU A 43 -16.85 -6.20 -15.55
CA GLU A 43 -16.25 -5.73 -16.81
C GLU A 43 -14.74 -5.51 -16.69
N ASP A 44 -14.29 -5.09 -15.50
CA ASP A 44 -12.90 -4.72 -15.25
C ASP A 44 -12.14 -5.65 -14.30
N VAL A 45 -12.78 -6.66 -13.71
CA VAL A 45 -12.08 -7.66 -12.90
C VAL A 45 -10.95 -8.33 -13.69
N GLY A 46 -9.78 -8.42 -13.07
CA GLY A 46 -8.57 -9.01 -13.67
C GLY A 46 -7.70 -8.04 -14.49
N TRP A 47 -8.09 -6.77 -14.66
CA TRP A 47 -7.25 -5.77 -15.35
C TRP A 47 -7.46 -4.33 -14.90
N GLY A 48 -8.61 -4.03 -14.28
CA GLY A 48 -9.09 -2.69 -13.93
C GLY A 48 -8.44 -2.04 -12.71
N CYS A 49 -7.58 -2.74 -11.98
CA CYS A 49 -7.11 -2.28 -10.66
C CYS A 49 -6.48 -0.88 -10.71
N GLY A 50 -5.60 -0.60 -11.67
CA GLY A 50 -5.00 0.73 -11.85
C GLY A 50 -6.04 1.83 -12.07
N TRP A 51 -7.04 1.57 -12.92
CA TRP A 51 -8.12 2.50 -13.22
C TRP A 51 -9.00 2.78 -11.99
N ARG A 52 -9.40 1.74 -11.25
CA ARG A 52 -10.20 1.90 -10.02
C ARG A 52 -9.45 2.65 -8.93
N ASN A 53 -8.17 2.36 -8.74
CA ASN A 53 -7.33 3.11 -7.82
C ASN A 53 -7.16 4.58 -8.28
N CYS A 54 -7.08 4.86 -9.58
CA CYS A 54 -7.12 6.24 -10.10
C CYS A 54 -8.43 6.96 -9.72
N GLN A 55 -9.59 6.32 -9.87
CA GLN A 55 -10.86 6.86 -9.39
C GLN A 55 -10.84 7.14 -7.88
N MET A 56 -10.23 6.26 -7.08
CA MET A 56 -10.08 6.50 -5.63
C MET A 56 -9.20 7.73 -5.34
N LEU A 57 -8.07 7.91 -6.02
CA LEU A 57 -7.24 9.11 -5.83
C LEU A 57 -8.01 10.40 -6.22
N LEU A 58 -8.70 10.39 -7.37
CA LEU A 58 -9.53 11.53 -7.83
C LEU A 58 -10.69 11.83 -6.87
N SER A 59 -11.25 10.82 -6.19
CA SER A 59 -12.28 11.08 -5.17
C SER A 59 -11.76 11.89 -3.98
N SER A 60 -10.45 11.82 -3.70
CA SER A 60 -9.85 12.58 -2.63
C SER A 60 -9.54 14.03 -3.04
N THR A 61 -9.27 14.28 -4.33
CA THR A 61 -9.09 15.66 -4.84
C THR A 61 -10.40 16.45 -4.81
N GLN A 62 -11.56 15.80 -4.94
CA GLN A 62 -12.88 16.43 -4.87
C GLN A 62 -13.22 16.99 -3.46
N THR A 63 -12.63 16.43 -2.41
CA THR A 63 -12.99 16.77 -1.01
C THR A 63 -12.02 17.74 -0.33
N GLY A 64 -10.97 18.16 -1.03
CA GLY A 64 -9.96 19.09 -0.52
C GLY A 64 -9.95 20.42 -1.26
N ASP A 65 -9.07 21.34 -0.82
CA ASP A 65 -8.75 22.61 -1.49
C ASP A 65 -7.98 22.37 -2.82
N CYS A 66 -8.42 21.43 -3.67
CA CYS A 66 -7.83 21.23 -4.98
C CYS A 66 -8.12 22.48 -5.82
N GLN A 67 -7.09 23.30 -6.02
CA GLN A 67 -7.20 24.56 -6.75
C GLN A 67 -7.18 24.37 -8.27
N SER A 68 -7.02 23.14 -8.77
CA SER A 68 -6.97 22.89 -10.22
C SER A 68 -8.35 23.08 -10.84
N THR A 69 -8.49 24.15 -11.63
CA THR A 69 -9.69 24.43 -12.40
C THR A 69 -10.00 23.31 -13.40
N VAL A 70 -8.98 22.72 -14.02
CA VAL A 70 -9.13 21.63 -14.99
C VAL A 70 -9.63 20.36 -14.31
N CYS A 71 -9.05 20.01 -13.16
CA CYS A 71 -9.50 18.87 -12.36
C CYS A 71 -10.96 19.04 -11.96
N ASN A 72 -11.32 20.21 -11.45
CA ASN A 72 -12.68 20.52 -11.04
C ASN A 72 -13.66 20.49 -12.22
N GLN A 73 -13.28 20.98 -13.41
CA GLN A 73 -14.12 20.90 -14.61
C GLN A 73 -14.37 19.46 -15.07
N VAL A 74 -13.40 18.57 -14.91
CA VAL A 74 -13.54 17.16 -15.31
C VAL A 74 -14.29 16.34 -14.25
N LEU A 75 -14.14 16.69 -12.97
CA LEU A 75 -14.70 15.95 -11.85
C LEU A 75 -16.05 16.47 -11.35
N CYS A 76 -16.44 17.70 -11.70
CA CYS A 76 -17.72 18.30 -11.35
C CYS A 76 -18.58 18.41 -12.61
N GLN A 77 -19.80 17.88 -12.54
CA GLN A 77 -20.79 18.06 -13.60
C GLN A 77 -21.41 19.47 -13.53
N ASP A 78 -22.05 19.90 -14.62
CA ASP A 78 -22.71 21.21 -14.73
C ASP A 78 -23.80 21.44 -13.67
N ASP A 79 -24.36 20.37 -13.11
CA ASP A 79 -25.36 20.40 -12.03
C ASP A 79 -24.74 20.48 -10.62
N GLY A 80 -23.40 20.56 -10.52
CA GLY A 80 -22.67 20.58 -9.26
C GLY A 80 -22.45 19.20 -8.63
N SER A 81 -22.87 18.11 -9.28
CA SER A 81 -22.63 16.75 -8.79
C SER A 81 -21.22 16.26 -9.13
N ALA A 82 -20.52 15.71 -8.13
CA ALA A 82 -19.13 15.26 -8.27
C ALA A 82 -19.01 13.79 -8.75
N ALA A 83 -19.39 13.48 -9.99
CA ALA A 83 -19.28 12.11 -10.49
C ALA A 83 -17.83 11.75 -10.85
N LEU A 84 -17.36 10.59 -10.39
CA LEU A 84 -16.03 10.10 -10.79
C LEU A 84 -16.07 9.63 -12.26
N PRO A 85 -15.06 9.98 -13.08
CA PRO A 85 -14.99 9.52 -14.47
C PRO A 85 -14.91 8.00 -14.51
N ASP A 86 -15.66 7.37 -15.41
CA ASP A 86 -15.59 5.93 -15.62
C ASP A 86 -14.28 5.51 -16.33
N ILE A 87 -14.06 4.20 -16.47
CA ILE A 87 -12.83 3.69 -17.09
C ILE A 87 -12.68 4.19 -18.54
N PRO A 88 -13.72 4.14 -19.41
CA PRO A 88 -13.64 4.74 -20.74
C PRO A 88 -13.26 6.22 -20.75
N THR A 89 -13.83 7.05 -19.85
CA THR A 89 -13.44 8.46 -19.72
C THR A 89 -11.97 8.59 -19.29
N LEU A 90 -11.50 7.79 -18.33
CA LEU A 90 -10.09 7.80 -17.92
C LEU A 90 -9.14 7.37 -19.05
N GLN A 91 -9.54 6.41 -19.88
CA GLN A 91 -8.80 6.00 -21.07
C GLN A 91 -8.69 7.15 -22.09
N CYS A 92 -9.78 7.87 -22.32
CA CYS A 92 -9.80 9.06 -23.18
C CYS A 92 -8.89 10.17 -22.63
N LEU A 93 -8.93 10.43 -21.31
CA LEU A 93 -8.05 11.40 -20.66
C LEU A 93 -6.57 11.04 -20.80
N LEU A 94 -6.22 9.76 -20.66
CA LEU A 94 -4.84 9.29 -20.83
C LEU A 94 -4.35 9.50 -22.26
N GLU A 95 -5.16 9.14 -23.27
CA GLU A 95 -4.82 9.38 -24.67
C GLU A 95 -4.72 10.86 -25.03
N ALA A 96 -5.61 11.70 -24.46
CA ALA A 96 -5.54 13.14 -24.63
C ALA A 96 -4.27 13.73 -24.01
N ALA A 97 -3.86 13.23 -22.84
CA ALA A 97 -2.62 13.63 -22.20
C ALA A 97 -1.39 13.25 -23.06
N TRP A 98 -1.38 12.04 -23.63
CA TRP A 98 -0.33 11.64 -24.58
C TRP A 98 -0.31 12.52 -25.83
N ALA A 99 -1.47 12.86 -26.40
CA ALA A 99 -1.57 13.77 -27.53
C ALA A 99 -1.09 15.19 -27.19
N ALA A 100 -1.22 15.61 -25.93
CA ALA A 100 -0.68 16.86 -25.41
C ALA A 100 0.83 16.79 -25.07
N GLY A 101 1.48 15.64 -25.28
CA GLY A 101 2.93 15.48 -25.14
C GLY A 101 3.41 14.94 -23.78
N PHE A 102 2.51 14.49 -22.91
CA PHE A 102 2.89 13.86 -21.65
C PHE A 102 3.38 12.43 -21.90
N ASP A 103 4.51 12.04 -21.29
CA ASP A 103 5.08 10.68 -21.29
C ASP A 103 5.02 9.94 -22.66
N PRO A 104 5.71 10.44 -23.69
CA PRO A 104 5.73 9.81 -25.02
C PRO A 104 6.26 8.37 -24.99
N ASP A 105 7.17 8.04 -24.06
CA ASP A 105 7.70 6.69 -23.90
C ASP A 105 6.65 5.73 -23.33
N GLY A 106 5.89 6.15 -22.31
CA GLY A 106 4.75 5.39 -21.78
C GLY A 106 3.66 5.20 -22.82
N ALA A 107 3.37 6.24 -23.61
CA ALA A 107 2.44 6.16 -24.72
C ALA A 107 2.89 5.12 -25.76
N ALA A 108 4.16 5.14 -26.16
CA ALA A 108 4.72 4.18 -27.10
C ALA A 108 4.69 2.74 -26.56
N GLN A 109 4.95 2.54 -25.26
CA GLN A 109 4.87 1.22 -24.61
C GLN A 109 3.47 0.60 -24.67
N LEU A 110 2.43 1.44 -24.67
CA LEU A 110 1.03 1.02 -24.77
C LEU A 110 0.44 1.21 -26.19
N GLY A 111 1.30 1.45 -27.20
CA GLY A 111 0.86 1.60 -28.59
C GLY A 111 -0.02 2.84 -28.86
N HIS A 112 0.10 3.87 -28.03
CA HIS A 112 -0.65 5.12 -28.09
C HIS A 112 -2.18 4.95 -28.04
N LYS A 113 -2.68 3.80 -27.58
CA LYS A 113 -4.12 3.52 -27.56
C LYS A 113 -4.50 2.58 -26.43
N VAL A 114 -5.45 3.03 -25.62
CA VAL A 114 -6.06 2.29 -24.51
C VAL A 114 -7.58 2.29 -24.54
N GLN A 115 -8.22 3.22 -25.25
CA GLN A 115 -9.67 3.30 -25.38
C GLN A 115 -10.25 2.00 -25.96
N GLY A 116 -11.17 1.40 -25.22
CA GLY A 116 -11.83 0.14 -25.57
C GLY A 116 -10.98 -1.11 -25.36
N ALA A 117 -9.73 -0.96 -24.89
CA ALA A 117 -8.85 -2.07 -24.56
C ALA A 117 -8.88 -2.40 -23.06
N LYS A 118 -8.58 -3.66 -22.72
CA LYS A 118 -8.42 -4.15 -21.35
C LYS A 118 -6.98 -3.95 -20.85
N THR A 119 -6.48 -2.73 -20.99
CA THR A 119 -5.07 -2.41 -20.75
C THR A 119 -4.79 -2.23 -19.26
N TRP A 120 -3.77 -2.94 -18.78
CA TRP A 120 -3.22 -2.74 -17.45
C TRP A 120 -2.41 -1.46 -17.43
N ILE A 121 -2.57 -0.66 -16.38
CA ILE A 121 -1.82 0.59 -16.18
C ILE A 121 -1.15 0.60 -14.80
N GLY A 122 -0.11 1.42 -14.67
CA GLY A 122 0.67 1.58 -13.45
C GLY A 122 0.74 3.02 -12.95
N THR A 123 1.74 3.29 -12.11
CA THR A 123 1.98 4.63 -11.55
C THR A 123 2.23 5.69 -12.62
N THR A 124 2.83 5.32 -13.75
CA THR A 124 3.18 6.25 -14.83
C THR A 124 1.95 6.84 -15.50
N GLU A 125 1.02 5.99 -15.94
CA GLU A 125 -0.21 6.44 -16.61
C GLU A 125 -1.10 7.23 -15.64
N ILE A 126 -1.15 6.85 -14.37
CA ILE A 126 -1.92 7.58 -13.36
C ILE A 126 -1.30 8.94 -13.06
N ALA A 127 0.03 9.03 -12.99
CA ALA A 127 0.72 10.32 -12.87
C ALA A 127 0.42 11.23 -14.07
N VAL A 128 0.42 10.67 -15.28
CA VAL A 128 0.08 11.41 -16.50
C VAL A 128 -1.34 11.95 -16.44
N ILE A 129 -2.33 11.13 -16.06
CA ILE A 129 -3.73 11.59 -15.91
C ILE A 129 -3.81 12.72 -14.88
N LEU A 130 -3.22 12.55 -13.69
CA LEU A 130 -3.27 13.57 -12.64
C LEU A 130 -2.61 14.89 -13.08
N ARG A 131 -1.41 14.81 -13.69
CA ARG A 131 -0.68 15.97 -14.19
C ARG A 131 -1.41 16.68 -15.33
N PHE A 132 -2.02 15.93 -16.23
CA PHE A 132 -2.87 16.50 -17.29
C PHE A 132 -4.07 17.24 -16.72
N LEU A 133 -4.61 16.78 -15.60
CA LEU A 133 -5.65 17.46 -14.83
C LEU A 133 -5.11 18.58 -13.93
N GLY A 134 -3.83 18.95 -14.03
CA GLY A 134 -3.22 20.03 -13.24
C GLY A 134 -2.94 19.66 -11.78
N VAL A 135 -2.93 18.37 -11.43
CA VAL A 135 -2.60 17.87 -10.10
C VAL A 135 -1.14 17.42 -10.09
N GLY A 136 -0.34 17.99 -9.19
CA GLY A 136 1.06 17.60 -9.04
C GLY A 136 1.16 16.16 -8.57
N ALA A 137 1.89 15.30 -9.29
CA ALA A 137 2.04 13.88 -8.96
C ALA A 137 3.50 13.45 -9.06
N ARG A 138 3.97 12.65 -8.09
CA ARG A 138 5.34 12.15 -8.01
C ARG A 138 5.36 10.65 -7.77
N ILE A 139 6.26 9.95 -8.47
CA ILE A 139 6.45 8.51 -8.38
C ILE A 139 7.74 8.24 -7.59
N ILE A 140 7.65 7.36 -6.61
CA ILE A 140 8.75 6.87 -5.79
C ILE A 140 8.89 5.37 -6.04
N ASP A 141 10.09 4.93 -6.43
CA ASP A 141 10.41 3.53 -6.70
C ASP A 141 11.19 2.92 -5.53
N PHE A 142 10.66 1.84 -5.00
CA PHE A 142 11.22 1.03 -3.94
C PHE A 142 11.62 -0.31 -4.55
N GLY A 143 12.90 -0.49 -4.81
CA GLY A 143 13.43 -1.73 -5.38
C GLY A 143 14.95 -1.74 -5.33
N VAL A 144 15.55 -2.93 -5.28
CA VAL A 144 17.00 -3.06 -5.34
C VAL A 144 17.45 -2.75 -6.77
N ARG A 145 18.03 -1.57 -6.97
CA ARG A 145 18.86 -1.33 -8.15
C ARG A 145 19.98 -2.36 -8.13
N ALA A 146 20.18 -3.06 -9.24
CA ALA A 146 21.19 -4.10 -9.37
C ALA A 146 22.60 -3.53 -9.15
N HIS A 147 23.02 -3.47 -7.89
CA HIS A 147 24.42 -3.31 -7.52
C HIS A 147 24.90 -4.60 -6.86
N SER A 148 25.86 -5.19 -7.56
CA SER A 148 26.71 -6.32 -7.27
C SER A 148 26.92 -6.70 -5.79
N SER A 149 26.65 -7.98 -5.51
CA SER A 149 27.36 -8.88 -4.57
C SER A 149 27.86 -8.29 -3.24
N ALA A 150 27.04 -8.39 -2.20
CA ALA A 150 27.51 -8.47 -0.82
C ALA A 150 26.61 -9.42 -0.02
N GLY A 151 27.21 -10.48 0.55
CA GLY A 151 26.73 -11.37 1.63
C GLY A 151 25.25 -11.78 1.65
N ALA A 152 24.97 -13.09 1.60
CA ALA A 152 23.61 -13.60 1.80
C ALA A 152 23.01 -13.09 3.15
N PRO A 153 21.82 -12.48 3.13
CA PRO A 153 21.24 -11.84 4.31
C PRO A 153 20.76 -12.86 5.36
N PRO A 154 20.61 -12.46 6.63
CA PRO A 154 20.16 -13.35 7.71
C PRO A 154 18.66 -13.62 7.67
N HIS A 155 18.24 -14.70 8.34
CA HIS A 155 16.84 -15.04 8.57
C HIS A 155 16.27 -14.22 9.74
N ALA A 156 15.75 -13.03 9.45
CA ALA A 156 15.39 -11.98 10.43
C ALA A 156 14.27 -12.34 11.45
N SER A 157 13.73 -13.55 11.43
CA SER A 157 12.63 -13.99 12.32
C SER A 157 12.79 -15.38 12.90
N PHE A 158 13.99 -15.99 12.79
CA PHE A 158 14.21 -17.37 13.26
C PHE A 158 15.42 -17.44 14.18
N SER A 159 15.21 -17.99 15.38
CA SER A 159 16.25 -18.25 16.38
C SER A 159 16.75 -19.69 16.32
N CYS A 160 17.98 -19.93 16.77
CA CYS A 160 18.50 -21.30 16.87
C CYS A 160 18.19 -21.89 18.25
N ASP A 161 17.39 -22.96 18.31
CA ASP A 161 16.95 -23.59 19.58
C ASP A 161 18.09 -24.22 20.38
N ALA A 162 19.14 -24.70 19.71
CA ALA A 162 20.26 -25.35 20.40
C ALA A 162 21.24 -24.36 21.07
N CYS A 163 21.49 -23.18 20.48
CA CYS A 163 22.48 -22.23 21.00
C CYS A 163 21.88 -20.91 21.49
N GLY A 164 20.57 -20.70 21.35
CA GLY A 164 19.88 -19.48 21.77
C GLY A 164 20.20 -18.24 20.93
N MET A 165 20.81 -18.42 19.75
CA MET A 165 21.05 -17.32 18.81
C MET A 165 19.72 -16.70 18.38
N ALA A 166 19.56 -15.40 18.61
CA ALA A 166 18.30 -14.68 18.32
C ALA A 166 17.98 -14.57 16.82
N ILE A 167 19.00 -14.57 15.94
CA ILE A 167 18.83 -14.45 14.49
C ILE A 167 19.80 -15.41 13.79
N ILE A 168 19.28 -16.42 13.08
CA ILE A 168 20.09 -17.38 12.31
C ILE A 168 20.78 -16.67 11.14
N GLN A 169 22.11 -16.73 11.17
CA GLN A 169 22.99 -16.22 10.10
C GLN A 169 23.21 -17.32 9.05
N GLY A 170 22.96 -17.02 7.77
CA GLY A 170 23.12 -17.96 6.66
C GLY A 170 21.98 -18.98 6.56
N THR A 171 22.29 -20.23 6.21
CA THR A 171 21.28 -21.30 6.03
C THR A 171 20.61 -21.68 7.36
N ARG A 172 19.27 -21.71 7.36
CA ARG A 172 18.43 -22.22 8.45
C ARG A 172 18.08 -23.68 8.20
N TYR A 173 18.12 -24.52 9.23
CA TYR A 173 17.72 -25.92 9.18
C TYR A 173 16.47 -26.11 10.03
N HIS A 174 15.31 -26.31 9.40
CA HIS A 174 14.03 -26.45 10.07
C HIS A 174 13.70 -27.93 10.30
N SER A 175 13.34 -28.33 11.52
CA SER A 175 12.96 -29.72 11.81
C SER A 175 11.68 -30.07 11.05
N LEU A 176 11.68 -31.23 10.39
CA LEU A 176 10.50 -31.78 9.73
C LEU A 176 9.60 -32.57 10.70
N VAL A 177 10.03 -32.74 11.95
CA VAL A 177 9.34 -33.57 12.96
C VAL A 177 8.93 -32.79 14.20
N LEU A 178 9.56 -31.63 14.45
CA LEU A 178 9.24 -30.74 15.56
C LEU A 178 8.79 -29.37 15.04
N ASP A 179 7.64 -28.91 15.51
CA ASP A 179 7.14 -27.57 15.22
C ASP A 179 8.08 -26.51 15.81
N ASP A 180 8.37 -25.46 15.03
CA ASP A 180 9.13 -24.27 15.46
C ASP A 180 10.55 -24.57 15.97
N TYR A 181 11.16 -25.68 15.51
CA TYR A 181 12.51 -26.07 15.89
C TYR A 181 13.49 -25.80 14.74
N ASP A 182 14.31 -24.75 14.88
CA ASP A 182 15.26 -24.29 13.89
C ASP A 182 16.70 -24.37 14.42
N LEU A 183 17.62 -24.85 13.58
CA LEU A 183 19.05 -24.89 13.88
C LEU A 183 19.84 -24.00 12.91
N CYS A 184 20.83 -23.29 13.46
CA CYS A 184 21.88 -22.69 12.65
C CYS A 184 22.79 -23.77 12.04
N ALA A 185 23.51 -23.45 10.97
CA ALA A 185 24.41 -24.39 10.30
C ALA A 185 25.46 -25.04 11.23
N ARG A 186 25.91 -24.33 12.27
CA ARG A 186 26.82 -24.89 13.28
C ARG A 186 26.13 -25.95 14.13
N CYS A 187 24.96 -25.67 14.67
CA CYS A 187 24.23 -26.58 15.55
C CYS A 187 23.67 -27.78 14.78
N HIS A 188 23.24 -27.59 13.53
CA HIS A 188 22.84 -28.70 12.66
C HIS A 188 24.00 -29.69 12.43
N ARG A 189 25.23 -29.23 12.21
CA ARG A 189 26.40 -30.13 12.10
C ARG A 189 26.68 -30.93 13.38
N GLN A 190 26.31 -30.39 14.54
CA GLN A 190 26.57 -31.00 15.84
C GLN A 190 25.44 -31.94 16.30
N HIS A 191 24.19 -31.66 15.90
CA HIS A 191 22.99 -32.29 16.45
C HIS A 191 21.98 -32.79 15.39
N GLY A 192 22.27 -32.61 14.10
CA GLY A 192 21.34 -32.87 13.00
C GLY A 192 20.96 -34.34 12.76
N GLY A 193 21.69 -35.28 13.37
CA GLY A 193 21.40 -36.72 13.33
C GLY A 193 20.62 -37.26 14.53
N GLY A 194 20.19 -36.39 15.45
CA GLY A 194 19.42 -36.78 16.66
C GLY A 194 17.91 -36.95 16.42
N PRO A 195 17.12 -37.23 17.47
CA PRO A 195 15.66 -37.44 17.38
C PRO A 195 14.87 -36.20 16.93
N VAL A 196 15.55 -35.07 16.80
CA VAL A 196 15.01 -33.77 16.37
C VAL A 196 15.10 -33.56 14.85
N GLY A 197 15.73 -34.48 14.11
CA GLY A 197 15.75 -34.51 12.64
C GLY A 197 14.72 -35.51 12.07
N PRO A 198 14.52 -35.55 10.73
CA PRO A 198 15.27 -34.86 9.67
C PRO A 198 14.98 -33.35 9.56
N PHE A 199 15.85 -32.62 8.86
CA PHE A 199 15.77 -31.16 8.70
C PHE A 199 15.60 -30.75 7.23
N GLU A 200 14.76 -29.75 6.98
CA GLU A 200 14.69 -29.02 5.71
C GLU A 200 15.72 -27.88 5.70
N CYS A 201 16.43 -27.76 4.57
CA CYS A 201 17.42 -26.71 4.34
C CYS A 201 16.72 -25.47 3.76
N VAL A 202 16.55 -24.43 4.58
CA VAL A 202 15.92 -23.17 4.19
C VAL A 202 17.02 -22.13 3.93
N GLN A 203 17.25 -21.85 2.65
CA GLN A 203 18.14 -20.77 2.24
C GLN A 203 17.57 -19.42 2.69
N PRO A 204 18.42 -18.43 3.03
CA PRO A 204 17.93 -17.09 3.32
C PRO A 204 17.09 -16.57 2.15
N PRO A 205 15.94 -15.92 2.41
CA PRO A 205 15.20 -15.25 1.36
C PRO A 205 16.13 -14.22 0.70
N PRO A 206 15.99 -13.96 -0.61
CA PRO A 206 16.73 -12.87 -1.24
C PRO A 206 16.34 -11.57 -0.51
N GLY A 207 17.27 -11.02 0.29
CA GLY A 207 17.01 -9.87 1.19
C GLY A 207 16.80 -8.53 0.47
N SER A 208 16.38 -8.57 -0.79
CA SER A 208 15.81 -7.44 -1.51
C SER A 208 14.38 -7.17 -1.07
N ALA A 209 13.53 -8.19 -0.89
CA ALA A 209 12.10 -8.00 -0.59
C ALA A 209 11.87 -7.42 0.82
N ASP A 210 12.54 -7.97 1.84
CA ASP A 210 12.44 -7.45 3.22
C ASP A 210 12.96 -6.01 3.31
N ARG A 211 14.04 -5.69 2.59
CA ARG A 211 14.59 -4.33 2.52
C ARG A 211 13.61 -3.37 1.84
N THR A 212 13.01 -3.78 0.71
CA THR A 212 12.00 -2.99 0.00
C THR A 212 10.78 -2.72 0.89
N ALA A 213 10.26 -3.73 1.60
CA ALA A 213 9.13 -3.59 2.52
C ALA A 213 9.43 -2.60 3.66
N VAL A 214 10.62 -2.70 4.26
CA VAL A 214 11.07 -1.77 5.32
C VAL A 214 11.21 -0.35 4.79
N GLN A 215 11.83 -0.15 3.63
CA GLN A 215 11.96 1.17 3.01
C GLN A 215 10.60 1.80 2.71
N LEU A 216 9.66 1.01 2.17
CA LEU A 216 8.30 1.45 1.89
C LEU A 216 7.56 1.86 3.17
N LEU A 217 7.63 1.04 4.22
CA LEU A 217 6.96 1.31 5.49
C LEU A 217 7.54 2.56 6.17
N ASN A 218 8.86 2.71 6.21
CA ASN A 218 9.52 3.90 6.77
C ASN A 218 9.14 5.17 5.99
N TRP A 219 9.13 5.10 4.66
CA TRP A 219 8.74 6.25 3.85
C TRP A 219 7.26 6.61 4.05
N ALA A 220 6.38 5.61 4.11
CA ALA A 220 4.96 5.83 4.39
C ALA A 220 4.75 6.40 5.81
N HIS A 221 5.56 5.99 6.78
CA HIS A 221 5.57 6.55 8.12
C HIS A 221 5.88 8.04 8.10
N THR A 222 6.99 8.45 7.48
CA THR A 222 7.32 9.87 7.30
C THR A 222 6.17 10.61 6.61
N TYR A 223 5.61 10.05 5.53
CA TYR A 223 4.55 10.69 4.76
C TYR A 223 3.29 10.99 5.59
N PHE A 224 2.82 10.03 6.40
CA PHE A 224 1.59 10.18 7.18
C PHE A 224 1.78 10.88 8.53
N THR A 225 2.96 10.79 9.13
CA THR A 225 3.22 11.37 10.47
C THR A 225 3.76 12.80 10.44
N GLU A 226 4.27 13.25 9.29
CA GLU A 226 4.84 14.59 9.16
C GLU A 226 3.83 15.70 9.51
N GLY A 227 4.18 16.50 10.52
CA GLY A 227 3.36 17.59 11.05
C GLY A 227 2.37 17.19 12.15
N GLY A 228 2.34 15.92 12.58
CA GLY A 228 1.49 15.47 13.69
C GLY A 228 2.20 15.34 15.04
N PRO A 229 1.60 14.64 16.02
CA PRO A 229 2.15 14.49 17.37
C PRO A 229 3.55 13.86 17.38
N LYS A 230 4.33 14.19 18.41
CA LYS A 230 5.67 13.61 18.62
C LYS A 230 5.58 12.10 18.89
N GLU A 231 6.68 11.40 18.59
CA GLU A 231 6.83 9.97 18.85
C GLU A 231 6.46 9.60 20.30
N GLY A 232 5.70 8.52 20.48
CA GLY A 232 5.19 8.08 21.78
C GLY A 232 3.95 8.83 22.31
N GLN A 233 3.52 9.93 21.68
CA GLN A 233 2.29 10.65 22.05
C GLN A 233 1.09 10.27 21.17
N ALA A 234 1.34 9.73 19.98
CA ALA A 234 0.31 9.29 19.05
C ALA A 234 -0.49 8.11 19.62
N ARG A 235 -1.81 8.26 19.76
CA ARG A 235 -2.74 7.21 20.21
C ARG A 235 -4.09 7.31 19.53
N GLY A 236 -4.72 6.17 19.27
CA GLY A 236 -6.04 6.10 18.63
C GLY A 236 -6.00 6.47 17.15
N LEU A 237 -7.12 7.00 16.63
CA LEU A 237 -7.21 7.45 15.24
C LEU A 237 -6.77 8.92 15.11
N LEU A 238 -5.74 9.14 14.29
CA LEU A 238 -5.22 10.45 13.93
C LEU A 238 -5.60 10.76 12.48
N ARG A 239 -6.30 11.87 12.26
CA ARG A 239 -6.72 12.30 10.92
C ARG A 239 -5.75 13.33 10.39
N THR A 240 -5.30 13.14 9.15
CA THR A 240 -4.34 14.02 8.48
C THR A 240 -5.00 14.73 7.31
N SER A 241 -4.38 15.80 6.81
CA SER A 241 -4.72 16.42 5.53
C SER A 241 -3.99 15.78 4.34
N ARG A 242 -3.21 14.72 4.57
CA ARG A 242 -2.39 14.05 3.55
C ARG A 242 -3.27 13.28 2.59
N PRO A 243 -3.09 13.42 1.27
CA PRO A 243 -3.81 12.59 0.30
C PRO A 243 -3.50 11.09 0.42
N PRO A 244 -4.40 10.21 -0.04
CA PRO A 244 -4.09 8.78 -0.17
C PRO A 244 -2.96 8.55 -1.19
N LEU A 245 -2.27 7.42 -1.05
CA LEU A 245 -1.18 7.03 -1.94
C LEU A 245 -1.64 5.90 -2.86
N TYR A 246 -1.17 5.91 -4.11
CA TYR A 246 -1.29 4.73 -4.97
C TYR A 246 -0.08 3.82 -4.77
N LEU A 247 -0.31 2.53 -4.61
CA LEU A 247 0.72 1.51 -4.40
C LEU A 247 0.65 0.46 -5.51
N GLN A 248 1.69 0.37 -6.32
CA GLN A 248 1.88 -0.63 -7.36
C GLN A 248 2.87 -1.69 -6.90
N HIS A 249 2.59 -2.95 -7.25
CA HIS A 249 3.61 -3.98 -7.44
C HIS A 249 3.33 -4.74 -8.73
N GLN A 250 4.20 -5.65 -9.13
CA GLN A 250 3.91 -6.52 -10.27
C GLN A 250 2.63 -7.31 -10.00
N GLY A 251 1.65 -7.24 -10.92
CA GLY A 251 0.42 -8.02 -10.85
C GLY A 251 -0.82 -7.29 -10.33
N HIS A 252 -0.68 -6.24 -9.51
CA HIS A 252 -1.83 -5.58 -8.86
C HIS A 252 -1.47 -4.20 -8.28
N SER A 253 -2.49 -3.38 -8.03
CA SER A 253 -2.34 -2.11 -7.32
C SER A 253 -3.45 -1.88 -6.28
N ARG A 254 -3.14 -1.04 -5.30
CA ARG A 254 -4.03 -0.68 -4.19
C ARG A 254 -3.88 0.80 -3.84
N THR A 255 -4.84 1.36 -3.09
CA THR A 255 -4.76 2.71 -2.54
C THR A 255 -4.45 2.64 -1.04
N VAL A 256 -3.31 3.16 -0.61
CA VAL A 256 -2.97 3.30 0.81
C VAL A 256 -3.65 4.52 1.37
N ILE A 257 -4.47 4.32 2.41
CA ILE A 257 -5.27 5.36 3.06
C ILE A 257 -4.80 5.65 4.48
N GLY A 258 -3.78 4.95 4.97
CA GLY A 258 -3.24 5.21 6.29
C GLY A 258 -2.12 4.29 6.72
N LEU A 259 -1.63 4.55 7.93
CA LEU A 259 -0.56 3.82 8.58
C LEU A 259 -0.96 3.48 10.00
N LEU A 260 -1.01 2.19 10.31
CA LEU A 260 -1.14 1.68 11.66
C LEU A 260 0.26 1.49 12.25
N GLU A 261 0.47 2.06 13.43
CA GLU A 261 1.67 1.89 14.24
C GLU A 261 1.24 1.34 15.61
N ASN A 262 1.69 0.13 15.94
CA ASN A 262 1.45 -0.44 17.26
C ASN A 262 2.28 0.28 18.33
N ALA A 263 1.77 0.38 19.55
CA ALA A 263 2.58 0.94 20.64
C ALA A 263 3.88 0.16 20.85
N GLN A 264 4.94 0.89 21.20
CA GLN A 264 6.22 0.33 21.61
C GLN A 264 5.99 -0.57 22.84
N GLY A 265 6.24 -1.88 22.69
CA GLY A 265 6.04 -2.91 23.71
C GLY A 265 4.75 -3.74 23.57
N ALA A 266 3.81 -3.36 22.68
CA ALA A 266 2.50 -4.00 22.57
C ALA A 266 2.43 -5.02 21.42
N ALA A 267 2.00 -6.23 21.77
CA ALA A 267 1.72 -7.35 20.87
C ALA A 267 0.26 -7.30 20.42
N VAL A 268 -0.03 -7.00 19.15
CA VAL A 268 -1.43 -6.96 18.65
C VAL A 268 -1.79 -8.27 17.95
N ALA A 269 -2.87 -8.89 18.40
CA ALA A 269 -3.49 -10.09 17.84
C ALA A 269 -4.24 -9.79 16.52
N VAL A 270 -3.74 -10.33 15.41
CA VAL A 270 -4.45 -10.32 14.11
C VAL A 270 -5.28 -11.60 14.01
N TRP A 271 -6.58 -11.47 13.70
CA TRP A 271 -7.49 -12.59 13.56
C TRP A 271 -7.63 -12.98 12.08
N PRO A 272 -7.21 -14.19 11.66
CA PRO A 272 -7.41 -14.66 10.28
C PRO A 272 -8.87 -15.03 10.00
N VAL A 273 -9.35 -14.80 8.77
CA VAL A 273 -10.72 -15.14 8.28
C VAL A 273 -10.85 -16.64 7.95
N SER A 274 -10.27 -17.51 8.76
CA SER A 274 -10.37 -18.95 8.58
C SER A 274 -10.89 -19.56 9.88
N LEU A 275 -12.09 -20.16 9.80
CA LEU A 275 -12.76 -20.92 10.86
C LEU A 275 -11.95 -22.12 11.40
N ALA A 276 -10.71 -22.34 10.93
CA ALA A 276 -9.93 -23.54 11.25
C ALA A 276 -8.77 -23.35 12.23
N ARG A 277 -8.28 -22.14 12.53
CA ARG A 277 -7.20 -21.97 13.53
C ARG A 277 -7.31 -20.65 14.30
N ASN A 278 -7.79 -20.72 15.54
CA ASN A 278 -7.68 -19.68 16.55
C ASN A 278 -6.21 -19.50 16.98
N ARG A 279 -5.39 -18.85 16.15
CA ARG A 279 -4.12 -18.27 16.62
C ARG A 279 -4.12 -16.78 16.28
N ALA A 280 -4.22 -15.97 17.32
CA ALA A 280 -3.89 -14.55 17.29
C ALA A 280 -2.47 -14.38 16.76
N LEU A 281 -2.32 -13.71 15.62
CA LEU A 281 -1.02 -13.36 15.07
C LEU A 281 -0.49 -12.16 15.85
N VAL A 282 0.49 -12.38 16.72
CA VAL A 282 1.13 -11.33 17.51
C VAL A 282 2.10 -10.57 16.61
N THR A 283 1.88 -9.29 16.41
CA THR A 283 2.82 -8.38 15.74
C THR A 283 3.80 -7.79 16.77
N PRO A 284 5.11 -7.69 16.49
CA PRO A 284 6.06 -7.09 17.41
C PRO A 284 5.71 -5.64 17.78
N ALA A 285 6.18 -5.23 18.95
CA ALA A 285 6.24 -3.84 19.40
C ALA A 285 6.77 -2.89 18.31
N GLY A 286 6.06 -1.80 18.01
CA GLY A 286 6.45 -0.85 16.94
C GLY A 286 6.25 -1.38 15.52
N ALA A 287 5.57 -2.52 15.34
CA ALA A 287 5.23 -2.99 14.01
C ALA A 287 4.26 -2.03 13.30
N GLN A 288 4.61 -1.72 12.05
CA GLN A 288 3.83 -0.88 11.16
C GLN A 288 3.03 -1.73 10.18
N ALA A 289 1.86 -1.25 9.79
CA ALA A 289 1.07 -1.83 8.69
C ALA A 289 0.39 -0.71 7.89
N LEU A 290 0.26 -0.91 6.59
CA LEU A 290 -0.47 0.03 5.74
C LEU A 290 -1.96 -0.30 5.77
N LEU A 291 -2.80 0.70 6.02
CA LEU A 291 -4.23 0.60 5.79
C LEU A 291 -4.52 0.88 4.31
N VAL A 292 -5.17 -0.05 3.61
CA VAL A 292 -5.39 0.00 2.17
C VAL A 292 -6.84 -0.22 1.78
N LEU A 293 -7.22 0.40 0.67
CA LEU A 293 -8.38 0.06 -0.14
C LEU A 293 -7.91 -0.75 -1.34
N ASP A 294 -8.51 -1.92 -1.53
CA ASP A 294 -8.26 -2.79 -2.67
C ASP A 294 -9.51 -2.81 -3.57
N PRO A 295 -9.40 -2.52 -4.87
CA PRO A 295 -10.54 -2.56 -5.78
C PRO A 295 -11.14 -3.97 -5.90
N ALA A 296 -10.41 -5.04 -5.56
CA ALA A 296 -10.94 -6.40 -5.52
C ALA A 296 -11.88 -6.65 -4.32
N VAL A 297 -11.88 -5.79 -3.30
CA VAL A 297 -12.80 -5.91 -2.17
C VAL A 297 -14.20 -5.53 -2.63
N THR A 298 -15.18 -6.42 -2.48
CA THR A 298 -16.56 -6.17 -2.89
C THR A 298 -17.27 -5.19 -1.95
N SER A 299 -18.34 -4.55 -2.41
CA SER A 299 -19.18 -3.69 -1.57
C SER A 299 -19.73 -4.41 -0.33
N SER A 300 -20.02 -5.71 -0.43
CA SER A 300 -20.47 -6.52 0.72
C SER A 300 -19.36 -6.75 1.75
N ALA A 301 -18.15 -7.09 1.29
CA ALA A 301 -16.99 -7.24 2.17
C ALA A 301 -16.59 -5.89 2.81
N MET A 302 -16.65 -4.81 2.05
CA MET A 302 -16.43 -3.45 2.56
C MET A 302 -17.49 -3.07 3.59
N HIS A 303 -18.77 -3.36 3.35
CA HIS A 303 -19.82 -3.13 4.33
C HIS A 303 -19.55 -3.85 5.66
N LYS A 304 -19.05 -5.10 5.63
CA LYS A 304 -18.61 -5.81 6.84
C LYS A 304 -17.46 -5.09 7.54
N ALA A 305 -16.47 -4.60 6.79
CA ALA A 305 -15.36 -3.84 7.36
C ALA A 305 -15.81 -2.56 8.08
N LEU A 306 -16.88 -1.92 7.62
CA LEU A 306 -17.45 -0.71 8.21
C LEU A 306 -18.37 -0.98 9.42
N THR A 307 -19.01 -2.14 9.48
CA THR A 307 -20.09 -2.42 10.46
C THR A 307 -19.68 -3.42 11.54
N VAL A 308 -18.81 -4.37 11.22
CA VAL A 308 -18.39 -5.42 12.15
C VAL A 308 -17.12 -4.97 12.88
N PRO A 309 -17.11 -4.92 14.23
CA PRO A 309 -15.93 -4.52 15.00
C PRO A 309 -14.68 -5.29 14.59
N LYS A 310 -13.59 -4.56 14.37
CA LYS A 310 -12.26 -5.05 14.02
C LYS A 310 -12.14 -5.85 12.71
N TYR A 311 -13.21 -6.03 11.93
CA TYR A 311 -13.19 -6.84 10.70
C TYR A 311 -12.25 -6.26 9.63
N TRP A 312 -12.09 -4.94 9.60
CA TRP A 312 -11.16 -4.25 8.70
C TRP A 312 -9.71 -4.74 8.84
N ARG A 313 -9.28 -5.24 10.02
CA ARG A 313 -7.91 -5.74 10.22
C ARG A 313 -7.56 -6.92 9.34
N SER A 314 -8.53 -7.72 8.94
CA SER A 314 -8.30 -8.94 8.16
C SER A 314 -8.34 -8.72 6.64
N GLY A 315 -8.79 -7.55 6.19
CA GLY A 315 -9.00 -7.27 4.75
C GLY A 315 -8.44 -5.94 4.25
N MET A 316 -8.10 -5.02 5.15
CA MET A 316 -7.60 -3.68 4.79
C MET A 316 -6.18 -3.41 5.29
N LEU A 317 -5.52 -4.36 5.97
CA LEU A 317 -4.14 -4.18 6.44
C LEU A 317 -3.13 -4.95 5.58
N LEU A 318 -2.18 -4.22 4.98
CA LEU A 318 -0.95 -4.80 4.46
C LEU A 318 0.11 -4.78 5.55
N GLN A 319 0.41 -5.96 6.07
CA GLN A 319 1.46 -6.16 7.06
C GLN A 319 2.82 -6.33 6.37
N PRO A 320 3.95 -6.15 7.08
CA PRO A 320 5.28 -6.24 6.48
C PRO A 320 5.50 -7.57 5.72
N ARG A 321 5.04 -8.69 6.29
CA ARG A 321 5.10 -10.02 5.63
C ARG A 321 4.27 -10.15 4.36
N SER A 322 3.27 -9.29 4.17
CA SER A 322 2.44 -9.23 2.96
C SER A 322 3.07 -8.35 1.87
N LEU A 323 4.15 -7.62 2.20
CA LEU A 323 4.90 -6.77 1.28
C LEU A 323 6.09 -7.52 0.65
N GLY A 324 5.85 -8.73 0.14
CA GLY A 324 6.90 -9.64 -0.34
C GLY A 324 7.39 -9.41 -1.77
N HIS A 325 6.90 -8.39 -2.50
CA HIS A 325 7.35 -8.15 -3.87
C HIS A 325 8.74 -7.47 -3.89
N PRO A 326 9.60 -7.79 -4.87
CA PRO A 326 10.94 -7.23 -4.95
C PRO A 326 10.95 -5.73 -5.30
N GLN A 327 9.86 -5.24 -5.87
CA GLN A 327 9.68 -3.84 -6.26
C GLN A 327 8.27 -3.37 -5.94
N TYR A 328 8.18 -2.15 -5.42
CA TYR A 328 6.97 -1.37 -5.30
C TYR A 328 7.18 0.02 -5.89
N GLN A 329 6.15 0.56 -6.53
CA GLN A 329 6.12 1.98 -6.89
C GLN A 329 4.97 2.64 -6.15
N VAL A 330 5.27 3.77 -5.52
CA VAL A 330 4.27 4.61 -4.85
C VAL A 330 4.08 5.87 -5.68
N LEU A 331 2.83 6.26 -5.90
CA LEU A 331 2.52 7.59 -6.39
C LEU A 331 1.86 8.39 -5.27
N ARG A 332 2.42 9.57 -4.98
CA ARG A 332 1.80 10.61 -4.17
C ARG A 332 1.39 11.77 -5.06
N PHE A 333 0.39 12.52 -4.63
CA PHE A 333 -0.02 13.74 -5.30
C PHE A 333 -0.17 14.88 -4.29
N ASP A 334 0.08 16.10 -4.78
CA ASP A 334 0.02 17.32 -4.00
C ASP A 334 -1.25 18.08 -4.41
N SER A 335 -2.11 18.42 -3.44
CA SER A 335 -3.36 19.16 -3.67
C SER A 335 -3.13 20.67 -3.84
N THR A 336 -1.91 21.17 -3.59
CA THR A 336 -1.59 22.59 -3.61
C THR A 336 -1.22 23.06 -5.02
N GLY A 337 -1.90 24.11 -5.48
CA GLY A 337 -1.93 24.63 -6.86
C GLY A 337 -0.64 25.25 -7.41
N ALA A 338 0.53 24.73 -7.06
CA ALA A 338 1.72 24.97 -7.87
C ALA A 338 1.52 24.20 -9.19
N GLY A 339 1.26 24.92 -10.27
CA GLY A 339 1.06 24.34 -11.60
C GLY A 339 2.15 23.32 -11.95
N VAL A 340 1.79 22.34 -12.77
CA VAL A 340 2.66 21.23 -13.14
C VAL A 340 3.94 21.77 -13.81
N PRO A 341 5.14 21.58 -13.22
CA PRO A 341 6.38 22.05 -13.81
C PRO A 341 6.65 21.36 -15.16
N GLU A 342 7.36 22.02 -16.06
CA GLU A 342 7.70 21.45 -17.39
C GLU A 342 8.47 20.12 -17.28
N SER A 343 9.21 19.90 -16.19
CA SER A 343 9.88 18.63 -15.87
C SER A 343 8.93 17.43 -15.75
N ASP A 344 7.66 17.68 -15.40
CA ASP A 344 6.62 16.66 -15.20
C ASP A 344 5.97 16.20 -16.51
N LEU A 345 6.33 16.79 -17.66
CA LEU A 345 6.00 16.27 -19.00
C LEU A 345 6.71 14.94 -19.30
N SER A 346 7.78 14.64 -18.55
CA SER A 346 8.59 13.43 -18.69
C SER A 346 8.36 12.42 -17.56
N LYS A 347 8.77 11.17 -17.80
CA LYS A 347 8.73 10.08 -16.81
C LYS A 347 9.77 10.31 -15.70
N VAL A 348 9.39 11.09 -14.69
CA VAL A 348 10.20 11.32 -13.48
C VAL A 348 9.86 10.28 -12.41
N ILE A 349 10.77 9.34 -12.19
CA ILE A 349 10.70 8.35 -11.13
C ILE A 349 11.84 8.60 -10.14
N LEU A 350 11.50 8.88 -8.90
CA LEU A 350 12.45 9.15 -7.83
C LEU A 350 12.82 7.84 -7.14
N ALA A 351 14.11 7.61 -6.88
CA ALA A 351 14.52 6.49 -6.03
C ALA A 351 14.10 6.78 -4.59
N ALA A 352 13.64 5.77 -3.85
CA ALA A 352 13.33 5.92 -2.42
C ALA A 352 14.50 6.49 -1.60
N GLU A 353 15.74 6.16 -1.97
CA GLU A 353 16.99 6.65 -1.36
C GLU A 353 17.19 8.17 -1.49
N ALA A 354 16.42 8.85 -2.35
CA ALA A 354 16.46 10.30 -2.49
C ALA A 354 15.65 11.03 -1.40
N PHE A 355 14.95 10.29 -0.53
CA PHE A 355 14.19 10.82 0.59
C PHE A 355 14.88 10.41 1.91
N PRO A 356 15.28 11.37 2.76
CA PRO A 356 16.04 11.11 3.98
C PRO A 356 15.24 10.37 5.05
#